data_AF-A0A975CK88-F1
#
_entry.id   AF-A0A975CK88-F1
#
_cell.length_a   1.000
_cell.length_b   1.000
_cell.length_c   1.000
_cell.angle_alpha   90.00
_cell.angle_beta   90.00
_cell.angle_gamma   90.00
#
_symmetry.space_group_name_H-M   'P 1'
#
loop_
_entity.id
_entity.type
_entity.pdbx_description
1 polymer ?
#
loop_
_entity_poly.entity_id
_entity_poly.type
_entity_poly.pdbx_seq_one_letter_code
_entity_poly.pdbx_strand_id
1 'polypeptide(L)'
;MKSLAFFALSAFATAAMAASPTTVNEIKIDGTSTQTASVTGTSAVINLSTPGSYANQNLASNKGKVEIKKNATSTQTATVENGVVINAALDKGDVAVQSLASNVGNVTIGGTSEQTATVRGAMVNIADGDGCGTSCDPKKPAVAYQNASTNMGNVTVASGAVSKQTTTVNGIAANVAKGEGALAVQNMSSNYGHVTIAGNSTQMTTVGAGSLVANLALGKNSTAYQNLASNDSCEPPPVICRGAECGPFASR
;
A
#
# COMPACT_ATOMS: atom_id res chain seq x y z
N MET A 1 8.13 -5.12 -37.97
CA MET A 1 6.65 -5.18 -38.07
C MET A 1 6.08 -4.04 -37.23
N LYS A 2 4.97 -3.41 -37.64
CA LYS A 2 4.33 -2.34 -36.86
C LYS A 2 3.32 -2.98 -35.89
N SER A 3 3.34 -2.58 -34.61
CA SER A 3 2.30 -2.95 -33.64
C SER A 3 1.54 -1.68 -33.24
N LEU A 4 0.21 -1.73 -33.26
CA LEU A 4 -0.66 -0.64 -32.84
C LEU A 4 -0.94 -0.76 -31.34
N ALA A 5 -0.73 0.34 -30.60
CA ALA A 5 -1.21 0.47 -29.22
C ALA A 5 -2.61 1.11 -29.24
N PHE A 6 -3.62 0.42 -28.72
CA PHE A 6 -4.96 0.97 -28.51
C PHE A 6 -5.00 1.76 -27.20
N PHE A 7 -5.24 3.07 -27.28
CA PHE A 7 -5.52 3.92 -26.12
C PHE A 7 -7.03 4.09 -25.95
N ALA A 8 -7.63 3.32 -25.03
CA ALA A 8 -9.03 3.44 -24.67
C ALA A 8 -9.25 4.56 -23.63
N LEU A 9 -9.28 5.81 -24.09
CA LEU A 9 -9.70 6.93 -23.25
C LEU A 9 -11.23 6.89 -23.06
N SER A 10 -11.69 6.72 -21.82
CA SER A 10 -13.10 6.81 -21.45
C SER A 10 -13.27 7.72 -20.24
N ALA A 11 -14.06 8.78 -20.40
CA ALA A 11 -14.31 9.79 -19.37
C ALA A 11 -15.73 10.35 -19.53
N PHE A 12 -16.65 9.95 -18.66
CA PHE A 12 -18.04 10.43 -18.66
C PHE A 12 -18.62 10.49 -17.24
N ALA A 13 -18.75 11.69 -16.69
CA ALA A 13 -19.85 12.11 -15.81
C ALA A 13 -19.81 13.65 -15.67
N THR A 14 -20.96 14.30 -15.69
CA THR A 14 -21.09 15.77 -15.62
C THR A 14 -21.39 16.24 -14.19
N ALA A 15 -21.01 17.48 -13.87
CA ALA A 15 -21.39 18.15 -12.62
C ALA A 15 -22.92 18.46 -12.58
N ALA A 16 -23.53 18.92 -11.48
CA ALA A 16 -22.98 19.47 -10.24
C ALA A 16 -24.00 19.35 -9.08
N MET A 17 -23.53 19.59 -7.85
CA MET A 17 -24.27 20.39 -6.86
C MET A 17 -23.27 21.09 -5.93
N ALA A 18 -23.53 22.35 -5.58
CA ALA A 18 -22.69 23.11 -4.66
C ALA A 18 -23.28 23.05 -3.25
N ALA A 19 -22.48 22.57 -2.29
CA ALA A 19 -22.74 22.70 -0.86
C ALA A 19 -21.48 23.27 -0.18
N SER A 20 -21.66 24.14 0.81
CA SER A 20 -20.56 24.64 1.64
C SER A 20 -19.85 23.46 2.35
N PRO A 21 -18.55 23.59 2.69
CA PRO A 21 -17.71 22.45 3.04
C PRO A 21 -18.05 21.85 4.42
N THR A 22 -19.03 20.93 4.40
CA THR A 22 -19.03 19.79 5.34
C THR A 22 -17.70 19.06 5.20
N THR A 23 -17.14 18.58 6.31
CA THR A 23 -15.78 18.00 6.36
C THR A 23 -15.73 16.59 5.76
N VAL A 24 -15.87 16.50 4.44
CA VAL A 24 -15.96 15.27 3.64
C VAL A 24 -14.69 14.43 3.66
N ASN A 25 -14.60 13.53 4.65
CA ASN A 25 -13.53 12.56 4.81
C ASN A 25 -13.91 11.16 4.26
N GLU A 26 -14.68 11.10 3.17
CA GLU A 26 -15.32 9.88 2.66
C GLU A 26 -15.36 9.79 1.12
N ILE A 27 -15.04 8.60 0.61
CA ILE A 27 -15.15 8.20 -0.80
C ILE A 27 -16.37 7.27 -0.91
N LYS A 28 -17.26 7.50 -1.89
CA LYS A 28 -18.50 6.73 -2.07
C LYS A 28 -18.71 6.36 -3.54
N ILE A 29 -18.84 5.07 -3.85
CA ILE A 29 -18.97 4.54 -5.22
C ILE A 29 -20.36 3.90 -5.41
N ASP A 30 -21.11 4.38 -6.41
CA ASP A 30 -22.47 3.95 -6.79
C ASP A 30 -22.50 3.34 -8.22
N GLY A 31 -21.32 2.99 -8.75
CA GLY A 31 -21.04 2.61 -10.15
C GLY A 31 -19.66 1.94 -10.30
N THR A 32 -18.97 2.06 -11.45
CA THR A 32 -17.77 1.25 -11.82
C THR A 32 -16.41 2.01 -11.81
N SER A 33 -15.25 1.31 -11.71
CA SER A 33 -13.84 1.83 -11.63
C SER A 33 -12.77 0.72 -12.03
N THR A 34 -11.57 0.93 -12.68
CA THR A 34 -10.78 -0.12 -13.48
C THR A 34 -9.23 0.10 -13.91
N GLN A 35 -8.40 -0.96 -14.33
CA GLN A 35 -7.06 -1.07 -15.16
C GLN A 35 -6.61 -2.53 -15.72
N THR A 36 -5.46 -2.82 -16.45
CA THR A 36 -5.06 -4.17 -17.14
C THR A 36 -3.55 -4.60 -17.57
N ALA A 37 -3.12 -5.93 -17.69
CA ALA A 37 -1.81 -6.57 -18.24
C ALA A 37 -1.43 -8.13 -17.93
N SER A 38 -0.21 -8.74 -18.26
CA SER A 38 0.33 -10.16 -17.86
C SER A 38 1.80 -10.73 -18.28
N VAL A 39 2.60 -11.55 -17.48
CA VAL A 39 3.69 -12.62 -17.85
C VAL A 39 5.25 -12.61 -17.32
N THR A 40 5.92 -13.71 -16.76
CA THR A 40 7.41 -14.24 -16.62
C THR A 40 8.52 -14.08 -15.41
N GLY A 41 9.91 -14.04 -15.57
CA GLY A 41 10.98 -13.38 -14.67
C GLY A 41 12.48 -13.87 -14.31
N THR A 42 13.55 -12.98 -14.31
CA THR A 42 14.94 -13.01 -13.63
C THR A 42 15.05 -11.96 -12.48
N SER A 43 14.78 -12.33 -11.23
CA SER A 43 14.43 -11.36 -10.15
C SER A 43 15.17 -11.58 -8.82
N ALA A 44 15.09 -10.62 -7.87
CA ALA A 44 15.84 -10.61 -6.59
C ALA A 44 15.14 -9.86 -5.43
N VAL A 45 14.18 -10.53 -4.77
CA VAL A 45 13.26 -9.98 -3.75
C VAL A 45 13.85 -10.02 -2.30
N ILE A 46 15.06 -9.46 -2.10
CA ILE A 46 16.01 -9.78 -0.98
C ILE A 46 15.74 -8.99 0.36
N ASN A 47 16.56 -9.16 1.41
CA ASN A 47 16.50 -8.37 2.66
C ASN A 47 17.89 -8.14 3.34
N LEU A 48 17.96 -7.38 4.45
CA LEU A 48 19.21 -7.08 5.20
C LEU A 48 19.06 -5.83 6.13
N SER A 49 19.51 -5.86 7.41
CA SER A 49 18.97 -4.98 8.47
C SER A 49 19.94 -4.49 9.58
N THR A 50 19.70 -3.25 10.04
CA THR A 50 20.07 -2.59 11.31
C THR A 50 18.74 -2.04 11.99
N PRO A 51 18.59 -0.87 12.67
CA PRO A 51 17.24 -0.47 13.25
C PRO A 51 16.36 0.83 12.87
N GLY A 52 15.54 1.00 11.78
CA GLY A 52 14.61 2.19 11.64
C GLY A 52 13.67 2.63 10.45
N SER A 53 14.05 3.66 9.66
CA SER A 53 13.30 4.82 9.05
C SER A 53 11.85 4.94 8.53
N TYR A 54 11.50 6.25 8.40
CA TYR A 54 10.49 6.88 7.53
C TYR A 54 10.73 6.72 6.04
N ALA A 55 9.73 6.22 5.30
CA ALA A 55 8.96 6.97 4.30
C ALA A 55 7.79 6.16 3.69
N ASN A 56 7.11 6.78 2.72
CA ASN A 56 5.76 6.48 2.22
C ASN A 56 5.70 6.52 0.68
N GLN A 57 4.94 5.63 0.02
CA GLN A 57 4.98 5.39 -1.45
C GLN A 57 3.75 4.62 -2.02
N ASN A 58 2.60 5.23 -2.33
CA ASN A 58 1.39 4.51 -2.84
C ASN A 58 1.29 4.41 -4.41
N LEU A 59 0.59 3.40 -4.99
CA LEU A 59 0.43 3.25 -6.47
C LEU A 59 -0.87 2.51 -6.88
N ALA A 60 -1.72 3.08 -7.75
CA ALA A 60 -3.05 2.54 -8.12
C ALA A 60 -3.99 2.27 -6.91
N SER A 61 -3.90 3.11 -5.88
CA SER A 61 -4.37 2.84 -4.51
C SER A 61 -5.35 3.92 -3.99
N ASN A 62 -6.51 3.54 -3.43
CA ASN A 62 -7.36 4.41 -2.60
C ASN A 62 -6.82 4.57 -1.16
N LYS A 63 -7.24 5.60 -0.41
CA LYS A 63 -6.88 5.81 1.01
C LYS A 63 -7.92 6.70 1.72
N GLY A 64 -8.36 6.35 2.95
CA GLY A 64 -9.39 7.08 3.72
C GLY A 64 -10.63 6.23 4.05
N LYS A 65 -11.77 6.85 4.41
CA LYS A 65 -13.06 6.11 4.45
C LYS A 65 -13.51 5.86 3.01
N VAL A 66 -13.76 4.60 2.67
CA VAL A 66 -14.14 4.14 1.32
C VAL A 66 -15.41 3.30 1.43
N GLU A 67 -16.46 3.68 0.71
CA GLU A 67 -17.69 2.90 0.57
C GLU A 67 -17.93 2.56 -0.90
N ILE A 68 -18.09 1.27 -1.20
CA ILE A 68 -18.52 0.76 -2.50
C ILE A 68 -19.91 0.18 -2.29
N LYS A 69 -20.95 0.76 -2.90
CA LYS A 69 -22.33 0.35 -2.69
C LYS A 69 -22.67 -0.99 -3.35
N LYS A 70 -23.81 -1.56 -2.96
CA LYS A 70 -24.39 -2.72 -3.64
C LYS A 70 -24.57 -2.45 -5.14
N ASN A 71 -24.20 -3.42 -5.97
CA ASN A 71 -24.18 -3.34 -7.45
C ASN A 71 -23.11 -2.39 -8.06
N ALA A 72 -22.29 -1.70 -7.27
CA ALA A 72 -21.13 -0.93 -7.75
C ALA A 72 -19.92 -1.85 -8.11
N THR A 73 -18.82 -1.31 -8.63
CA THR A 73 -17.59 -2.03 -9.03
C THR A 73 -16.33 -1.14 -8.92
N SER A 74 -15.16 -1.74 -8.63
CA SER A 74 -13.80 -1.18 -8.80
C SER A 74 -12.86 -2.29 -9.37
N THR A 75 -11.71 -2.00 -10.03
CA THR A 75 -10.82 -2.97 -10.76
C THR A 75 -9.37 -2.48 -11.05
N GLN A 76 -8.35 -3.37 -11.25
CA GLN A 76 -7.06 -3.18 -12.00
C GLN A 76 -6.54 -4.51 -12.72
N THR A 77 -5.29 -4.57 -13.29
CA THR A 77 -4.48 -5.78 -13.75
C THR A 77 -3.06 -5.40 -14.33
N ALA A 78 -2.09 -6.30 -14.66
CA ALA A 78 -0.58 -6.07 -14.80
C ALA A 78 0.30 -7.30 -15.27
N THR A 79 1.62 -7.13 -15.55
CA THR A 79 2.62 -7.94 -16.35
C THR A 79 3.92 -8.42 -15.60
N VAL A 80 4.48 -9.62 -15.84
CA VAL A 80 5.13 -10.48 -14.79
C VAL A 80 6.71 -10.80 -14.81
N GLU A 81 7.75 -10.07 -15.34
CA GLU A 81 9.19 -10.62 -15.52
C GLU A 81 10.55 -9.74 -15.41
N ASN A 82 11.50 -9.96 -14.45
CA ASN A 82 12.96 -9.54 -14.37
C ASN A 82 13.49 -8.39 -13.41
N GLY A 83 13.56 -8.54 -12.07
CA GLY A 83 14.39 -7.64 -11.19
C GLY A 83 14.25 -7.66 -9.63
N VAL A 84 14.83 -6.68 -8.93
CA VAL A 84 15.29 -6.67 -7.50
C VAL A 84 14.36 -6.04 -6.38
N VAL A 85 13.44 -6.77 -5.73
CA VAL A 85 12.55 -6.33 -4.60
C VAL A 85 13.17 -6.43 -3.18
N ILE A 86 14.24 -5.69 -2.87
CA ILE A 86 14.80 -5.72 -1.50
C ILE A 86 13.87 -4.99 -0.51
N ASN A 87 13.38 -5.64 0.55
CA ASN A 87 12.48 -5.02 1.54
C ASN A 87 13.20 -3.98 2.43
N ALA A 88 14.38 -4.30 2.96
CA ALA A 88 15.30 -3.37 3.63
C ALA A 88 15.49 -3.69 5.11
N ALA A 89 15.64 -2.67 5.98
CA ALA A 89 15.99 -2.94 7.39
C ALA A 89 17.02 -2.08 8.18
N LEU A 90 17.69 -1.01 7.69
CA LEU A 90 18.81 -0.24 8.35
C LEU A 90 18.48 0.73 9.56
N ASP A 91 19.10 1.91 9.84
CA ASP A 91 19.29 2.48 11.23
C ASP A 91 18.30 3.59 11.79
N LYS A 92 18.59 4.33 12.91
CA LYS A 92 17.80 4.36 14.20
C LYS A 92 17.29 5.65 15.03
N GLY A 93 16.37 6.54 14.58
CA GLY A 93 15.15 7.14 15.29
C GLY A 93 14.03 7.96 14.50
N ASP A 94 12.85 7.43 14.02
CA ASP A 94 11.97 8.07 12.93
C ASP A 94 10.51 7.46 12.63
N VAL A 95 9.82 7.69 11.47
CA VAL A 95 8.40 7.27 11.08
C VAL A 95 8.15 6.42 9.76
N ALA A 96 7.15 6.58 8.82
CA ALA A 96 7.00 6.02 7.39
C ALA A 96 5.53 5.94 6.77
N VAL A 97 5.23 5.13 5.67
CA VAL A 97 3.98 4.36 5.22
C VAL A 97 3.73 4.17 3.67
N GLN A 98 3.81 3.02 2.98
CA GLN A 98 3.68 2.81 1.48
C GLN A 98 2.39 2.11 0.91
N SER A 99 2.20 2.01 -0.44
CA SER A 99 1.35 1.04 -1.18
C SER A 99 1.64 0.81 -2.68
N LEU A 100 1.09 -0.29 -3.21
CA LEU A 100 0.63 -0.44 -4.58
C LEU A 100 -0.79 -1.07 -4.56
N ALA A 101 -1.47 -1.26 -5.68
CA ALA A 101 -2.93 -1.08 -5.84
C ALA A 101 -3.92 -1.31 -4.66
N SER A 102 -3.86 -0.45 -3.62
CA SER A 102 -4.41 -0.65 -2.26
C SER A 102 -5.56 0.27 -1.90
N ASN A 103 -6.56 -0.15 -1.13
CA ASN A 103 -7.59 0.72 -0.56
C ASN A 103 -7.39 0.91 0.97
N VAL A 104 -6.62 1.92 1.39
CA VAL A 104 -6.12 2.03 2.78
C VAL A 104 -6.98 2.97 3.67
N GLY A 105 -7.94 2.46 4.43
CA GLY A 105 -8.54 3.18 5.57
C GLY A 105 -9.78 2.51 6.18
N ASN A 106 -10.92 3.20 6.23
CA ASN A 106 -12.18 2.60 6.69
C ASN A 106 -13.00 2.17 5.47
N VAL A 107 -12.73 0.97 4.97
CA VAL A 107 -13.25 0.39 3.74
C VAL A 107 -14.54 -0.39 3.99
N THR A 108 -15.53 -0.22 3.14
CA THR A 108 -16.79 -0.95 3.12
C THR A 108 -17.12 -1.31 1.66
N ILE A 109 -17.34 -2.59 1.39
CA ILE A 109 -17.50 -3.15 0.03
C ILE A 109 -18.81 -3.93 -0.03
N GLY A 110 -19.85 -3.33 -0.61
CA GLY A 110 -21.13 -3.95 -0.94
C GLY A 110 -21.27 -4.35 -2.42
N GLY A 111 -20.43 -3.81 -3.29
CA GLY A 111 -20.34 -4.15 -4.72
C GLY A 111 -19.08 -4.96 -5.04
N THR A 112 -18.58 -4.86 -6.27
CA THR A 112 -17.29 -5.43 -6.67
C THR A 112 -16.12 -4.46 -6.35
N SER A 113 -14.93 -4.97 -6.04
CA SER A 113 -13.72 -4.17 -5.78
C SER A 113 -12.43 -4.89 -6.15
N GLU A 114 -12.22 -5.13 -7.43
CA GLU A 114 -10.95 -5.60 -7.93
C GLU A 114 -9.84 -4.51 -7.86
N GLN A 115 -8.59 -4.94 -7.76
CA GLN A 115 -7.34 -4.26 -8.12
C GLN A 115 -6.61 -5.23 -9.12
N THR A 116 -5.28 -5.54 -9.12
CA THR A 116 -4.51 -6.54 -9.99
C THR A 116 -3.24 -5.93 -10.70
N ALA A 117 -2.24 -6.75 -11.11
CA ALA A 117 -0.82 -6.46 -10.76
C ALA A 117 0.38 -7.13 -11.57
N THR A 118 1.69 -6.84 -11.28
CA THR A 118 2.95 -6.90 -12.13
C THR A 118 4.31 -6.83 -11.30
N VAL A 119 5.54 -7.42 -11.43
CA VAL A 119 6.34 -8.37 -12.30
C VAL A 119 7.68 -7.92 -13.00
N ARG A 120 7.70 -7.09 -14.05
CA ARG A 120 8.86 -6.92 -14.99
C ARG A 120 10.24 -6.35 -14.49
N GLY A 121 10.59 -6.46 -13.21
CA GLY A 121 11.53 -5.58 -12.50
C GLY A 121 11.59 -5.87 -10.99
N ALA A 122 11.66 -4.83 -10.15
CA ALA A 122 12.30 -4.81 -8.82
C ALA A 122 11.53 -4.07 -7.70
N MET A 123 12.03 -3.84 -6.48
CA MET A 123 11.53 -2.94 -5.40
C MET A 123 12.45 -2.83 -4.14
N VAL A 124 13.75 -2.54 -4.33
CA VAL A 124 14.81 -2.22 -3.31
C VAL A 124 14.46 -1.42 -2.04
N ASN A 125 15.36 -1.43 -1.04
CA ASN A 125 15.49 -0.37 -0.02
C ASN A 125 16.92 -0.27 0.65
N ILE A 126 17.94 0.36 0.02
CA ILE A 126 19.31 0.75 0.54
C ILE A 126 19.42 1.97 1.52
N ALA A 127 20.17 1.98 2.66
CA ALA A 127 20.03 3.07 3.69
C ALA A 127 21.22 3.44 4.63
N ASP A 128 20.94 4.39 5.54
CA ASP A 128 21.71 4.98 6.67
C ASP A 128 20.72 5.32 7.83
N GLY A 129 21.16 5.66 9.07
CA GLY A 129 20.25 6.06 10.16
C GLY A 129 20.84 6.66 11.47
N ASP A 130 20.01 6.83 12.52
CA ASP A 130 20.21 7.79 13.65
C ASP A 130 20.93 7.32 14.94
N GLY A 131 20.53 6.22 15.60
CA GLY A 131 21.20 5.69 16.81
C GLY A 131 20.63 6.11 18.18
N CYS A 132 19.52 5.52 18.63
CA CYS A 132 18.95 5.86 19.95
C CYS A 132 19.76 5.33 21.18
N GLY A 133 20.09 6.23 22.13
CA GLY A 133 21.05 6.03 23.23
C GLY A 133 20.51 5.52 24.58
N THR A 134 21.25 5.78 25.67
CA THR A 134 20.97 5.24 27.03
C THR A 134 19.64 5.71 27.64
N SER A 135 19.16 6.88 27.25
CA SER A 135 17.81 7.36 27.54
C SER A 135 17.08 7.77 26.26
N CYS A 136 16.77 6.78 25.42
CA CYS A 136 15.63 6.87 24.52
C CYS A 136 14.37 7.31 25.30
N ASP A 137 13.43 7.99 24.64
CA ASP A 137 12.05 7.51 24.80
C ASP A 137 12.01 6.18 24.01
N PRO A 138 11.87 5.02 24.68
CA PRO A 138 11.92 3.74 23.97
C PRO A 138 10.75 3.56 22.98
N LYS A 139 9.79 4.48 22.95
CA LYS A 139 8.49 4.34 22.28
C LYS A 139 8.31 5.26 21.07
N LYS A 140 9.39 5.70 20.40
CA LYS A 140 9.31 6.57 19.21
C LYS A 140 9.62 5.79 17.94
N PRO A 141 8.60 5.19 17.28
CA PRO A 141 8.80 3.94 16.53
C PRO A 141 8.28 3.95 15.07
N ALA A 142 9.15 3.66 14.11
CA ALA A 142 8.90 3.84 12.68
C ALA A 142 7.73 3.04 12.08
N VAL A 143 7.21 3.46 10.93
CA VAL A 143 5.83 3.19 10.47
C VAL A 143 5.82 2.66 9.02
N ALA A 144 6.67 1.68 8.73
CA ALA A 144 7.24 1.37 7.41
C ALA A 144 6.38 0.54 6.42
N TYR A 145 5.16 0.97 6.14
CA TYR A 145 4.14 0.15 5.46
C TYR A 145 4.37 -0.17 3.97
N GLN A 146 5.29 -1.05 3.57
CA GLN A 146 5.60 -1.37 2.16
C GLN A 146 4.46 -2.07 1.34
N ASN A 147 3.20 -1.60 1.34
CA ASN A 147 2.07 -2.29 0.70
C ASN A 147 2.22 -2.45 -0.82
N ALA A 148 1.46 -3.38 -1.36
CA ALA A 148 0.99 -3.56 -2.72
C ALA A 148 -0.49 -3.97 -2.65
N SER A 149 -1.14 -4.53 -3.68
CA SER A 149 -2.57 -4.31 -3.95
C SER A 149 -3.62 -4.69 -2.89
N THR A 150 -3.78 -3.88 -1.84
CA THR A 150 -4.42 -4.18 -0.53
C THR A 150 -5.53 -3.22 -0.09
N ASN A 151 -6.76 -3.68 0.17
CA ASN A 151 -7.63 -3.02 1.15
C ASN A 151 -7.03 -3.07 2.57
N MET A 152 -6.94 -1.98 3.31
CA MET A 152 -6.32 -1.94 4.66
C MET A 152 -7.13 -1.03 5.61
N GLY A 153 -7.02 -1.24 6.93
CA GLY A 153 -7.68 -0.51 8.01
C GLY A 153 -8.95 -1.22 8.46
N ASN A 154 -10.03 -0.52 8.79
CA ASN A 154 -11.30 -1.22 9.08
C ASN A 154 -11.91 -1.66 7.74
N VAL A 155 -12.15 -2.95 7.49
CA VAL A 155 -12.56 -3.48 6.18
C VAL A 155 -13.79 -4.39 6.29
N THR A 156 -14.95 -3.89 5.85
CA THR A 156 -16.18 -4.68 5.75
C THR A 156 -16.47 -5.06 4.29
N VAL A 157 -16.81 -6.32 4.03
CA VAL A 157 -17.28 -6.83 2.73
C VAL A 157 -18.65 -7.48 2.93
N ALA A 158 -19.71 -6.87 2.41
CA ALA A 158 -21.09 -7.23 2.70
C ALA A 158 -21.58 -8.46 1.92
N SER A 159 -22.73 -9.01 2.34
CA SER A 159 -23.35 -10.18 1.73
C SER A 159 -23.66 -9.96 0.24
N GLY A 160 -22.99 -10.70 -0.64
CA GLY A 160 -23.13 -10.61 -2.09
C GLY A 160 -22.19 -9.61 -2.80
N ALA A 161 -21.20 -9.04 -2.10
CA ALA A 161 -20.12 -8.24 -2.69
C ALA A 161 -19.03 -9.09 -3.39
N VAL A 162 -18.04 -8.45 -4.05
CA VAL A 162 -16.86 -9.08 -4.71
C VAL A 162 -15.60 -8.19 -4.56
N SER A 163 -14.35 -8.68 -4.66
CA SER A 163 -13.12 -7.86 -4.46
C SER A 163 -11.74 -8.50 -4.88
N LYS A 164 -11.22 -8.44 -6.14
CA LYS A 164 -10.07 -9.24 -6.74
C LYS A 164 -8.74 -8.52 -7.17
N GLN A 165 -7.49 -8.94 -6.84
CA GLN A 165 -6.25 -8.12 -6.97
C GLN A 165 -4.91 -8.76 -7.52
N THR A 166 -4.89 -9.87 -8.27
CA THR A 166 -3.74 -10.79 -8.68
C THR A 166 -2.39 -10.24 -9.27
N THR A 167 -1.20 -10.77 -8.88
CA THR A 167 0.03 -10.85 -9.75
C THR A 167 1.33 -10.03 -9.46
N THR A 168 1.74 -9.82 -8.19
CA THR A 168 3.14 -9.51 -7.69
C THR A 168 4.16 -8.64 -8.47
N VAL A 169 4.72 -7.53 -7.92
CA VAL A 169 6.21 -7.43 -7.66
C VAL A 169 7.27 -6.54 -8.40
N ASN A 170 7.16 -5.26 -8.88
CA ASN A 170 8.28 -4.73 -9.76
C ASN A 170 8.84 -3.26 -10.06
N GLY A 171 8.80 -2.16 -9.28
CA GLY A 171 9.80 -1.02 -9.48
C GLY A 171 10.80 -0.77 -8.32
N ILE A 172 12.14 -0.70 -8.57
CA ILE A 172 13.27 -0.66 -7.58
C ILE A 172 13.05 0.47 -6.51
N ALA A 173 12.88 0.23 -5.20
CA ALA A 173 12.38 1.20 -4.19
C ALA A 173 13.29 2.35 -3.63
N ALA A 174 14.50 2.61 -4.12
CA ALA A 174 15.49 3.59 -3.60
C ALA A 174 15.98 3.42 -2.13
N ASN A 175 15.45 4.22 -1.17
CA ASN A 175 15.83 4.37 0.26
C ASN A 175 16.96 5.41 0.58
N VAL A 176 17.40 5.51 1.85
CA VAL A 176 18.01 6.57 2.69
C VAL A 176 17.08 7.76 3.05
N ALA A 177 16.57 8.00 4.28
CA ALA A 177 16.89 7.67 5.70
C ALA A 177 15.73 8.21 6.63
N LYS A 178 15.71 8.13 7.98
CA LYS A 178 16.79 7.92 8.98
C LYS A 178 16.54 7.02 10.26
N GLY A 179 15.35 6.49 10.66
CA GLY A 179 15.21 5.96 12.06
C GLY A 179 14.13 5.03 12.76
N GLU A 180 14.42 4.60 14.02
CA GLU A 180 14.00 3.43 14.87
C GLU A 180 12.56 3.23 15.32
N GLY A 181 12.36 2.07 15.97
CA GLY A 181 11.11 1.43 16.41
C GLY A 181 10.27 0.86 15.28
N ALA A 182 10.94 0.52 14.20
CA ALA A 182 10.38 0.32 12.88
C ALA A 182 9.39 -0.81 12.66
N LEU A 183 8.25 -0.44 12.11
CA LEU A 183 7.12 -1.30 11.90
C LEU A 183 6.89 -1.43 10.38
N ALA A 184 7.75 -2.20 9.70
CA ALA A 184 7.78 -2.36 8.23
C ALA A 184 6.61 -3.18 7.62
N VAL A 185 5.41 -2.58 7.55
CA VAL A 185 4.13 -3.20 7.13
C VAL A 185 4.00 -3.44 5.61
N GLN A 186 4.74 -4.38 5.01
CA GLN A 186 4.65 -4.69 3.57
C GLN A 186 3.33 -5.36 3.14
N ASN A 187 2.18 -4.66 3.18
CA ASN A 187 0.90 -5.29 2.79
C ASN A 187 0.79 -5.52 1.29
N MET A 188 1.42 -6.53 0.70
CA MET A 188 1.38 -6.68 -0.74
C MET A 188 0.02 -7.01 -1.38
N SER A 189 -1.03 -7.50 -0.70
CA SER A 189 -2.37 -7.67 -1.34
C SER A 189 -3.54 -8.15 -0.47
N SER A 190 -4.04 -7.37 0.45
CA SER A 190 -4.88 -7.91 1.51
C SER A 190 -6.20 -7.20 1.67
N ASN A 191 -7.11 -7.77 2.45
CA ASN A 191 -7.92 -6.98 3.35
C ASN A 191 -7.17 -7.03 4.69
N TYR A 192 -6.77 -5.91 5.29
CA TYR A 192 -5.95 -5.87 6.51
C TYR A 192 -6.53 -4.92 7.54
N GLY A 193 -6.45 -5.21 8.83
CA GLY A 193 -6.85 -4.33 9.95
C GLY A 193 -8.06 -4.87 10.72
N HIS A 194 -9.30 -4.47 10.42
CA HIS A 194 -10.48 -4.96 11.13
C HIS A 194 -11.49 -5.56 10.14
N VAL A 195 -11.34 -6.84 9.84
CA VAL A 195 -11.99 -7.49 8.69
C VAL A 195 -13.32 -8.17 9.04
N THR A 196 -14.34 -7.99 8.21
CA THR A 196 -15.59 -8.78 8.23
C THR A 196 -16.04 -9.06 6.80
N ILE A 197 -16.26 -10.33 6.44
CA ILE A 197 -16.54 -10.73 5.05
C ILE A 197 -17.75 -11.67 5.00
N ALA A 198 -18.79 -11.25 4.28
CA ALA A 198 -19.95 -12.06 3.88
C ALA A 198 -20.13 -12.14 2.35
N GLY A 199 -19.20 -11.56 1.57
CA GLY A 199 -19.13 -11.61 0.11
C GLY A 199 -17.74 -12.08 -0.38
N ASN A 200 -17.43 -11.90 -1.67
CA ASN A 200 -16.23 -12.45 -2.31
C ASN A 200 -15.02 -11.49 -2.29
N SER A 201 -13.78 -12.03 -2.35
CA SER A 201 -12.50 -11.26 -2.53
C SER A 201 -11.34 -12.15 -3.10
N THR A 202 -10.25 -11.64 -3.72
CA THR A 202 -9.31 -12.45 -4.58
C THR A 202 -7.92 -11.80 -5.01
N GLN A 203 -6.88 -11.61 -4.16
CA GLN A 203 -5.82 -10.53 -4.28
C GLN A 203 -4.44 -10.75 -5.09
N MET A 204 -3.36 -9.88 -5.02
CA MET A 204 -2.01 -9.75 -5.81
C MET A 204 -1.21 -8.34 -5.85
N THR A 205 -0.14 -8.04 -6.66
CA THR A 205 0.84 -6.87 -6.43
C THR A 205 1.73 -6.22 -7.60
N THR A 206 2.27 -4.95 -7.63
CA THR A 206 2.61 -4.08 -8.86
C THR A 206 4.07 -3.45 -9.11
N VAL A 207 4.41 -2.72 -10.25
CA VAL A 207 5.68 -1.92 -10.62
C VAL A 207 6.14 -1.86 -12.15
N GLY A 208 7.46 -1.69 -12.53
CA GLY A 208 8.04 -1.63 -13.94
C GLY A 208 9.61 -1.87 -14.21
N ALA A 209 10.05 -2.22 -15.46
CA ALA A 209 11.41 -2.76 -15.85
C ALA A 209 12.62 -1.78 -15.93
N GLY A 210 13.78 -2.17 -15.37
CA GLY A 210 14.99 -1.33 -15.29
C GLY A 210 14.83 -0.05 -14.44
N SER A 211 13.71 0.10 -13.74
CA SER A 211 13.21 1.36 -13.17
C SER A 211 13.20 1.36 -11.65
N LEU A 212 13.35 2.52 -11.01
CA LEU A 212 13.31 2.73 -9.56
C LEU A 212 12.03 3.56 -9.17
N VAL A 213 11.72 3.71 -7.88
CA VAL A 213 10.71 4.61 -7.28
C VAL A 213 11.33 5.18 -5.99
N ALA A 214 10.58 5.49 -4.92
CA ALA A 214 11.17 5.90 -3.64
C ALA A 214 10.34 5.54 -2.40
N ASN A 215 10.91 4.73 -1.51
CA ASN A 215 10.47 4.40 -0.15
C ASN A 215 11.72 4.20 0.73
N LEU A 216 11.65 4.45 2.04
CA LEU A 216 12.80 4.34 2.95
C LEU A 216 12.37 3.57 4.25
N ALA A 217 12.86 2.34 4.52
CA ALA A 217 12.37 1.39 5.57
C ALA A 217 13.23 0.10 5.81
N LEU A 218 13.57 -0.40 7.02
CA LEU A 218 13.76 0.26 8.31
C LEU A 218 14.15 -0.70 9.54
N GLY A 219 13.44 -1.41 10.46
CA GLY A 219 14.21 -2.13 11.58
C GLY A 219 13.65 -2.56 12.96
N LYS A 220 14.24 -2.08 14.11
CA LYS A 220 14.10 -2.59 15.54
C LYS A 220 13.45 -1.62 16.58
N ASN A 221 12.81 -2.17 17.66
CA ASN A 221 11.75 -1.68 18.60
C ASN A 221 10.33 -1.65 18.02
N SER A 222 9.93 -2.79 17.44
CA SER A 222 9.48 -2.83 16.05
C SER A 222 8.39 -3.83 15.74
N THR A 223 7.65 -3.56 14.66
CA THR A 223 6.38 -4.25 14.38
C THR A 223 6.07 -4.38 12.86
N ALA A 224 6.93 -5.05 12.09
CA ALA A 224 6.76 -5.18 10.64
C ALA A 224 5.61 -6.13 10.22
N TYR A 225 4.51 -5.61 9.65
CA TYR A 225 3.32 -6.38 9.24
C TYR A 225 3.23 -6.62 7.69
N GLN A 226 3.87 -7.67 7.15
CA GLN A 226 3.97 -7.88 5.69
C GLN A 226 2.79 -8.65 5.05
N ASN A 227 1.62 -8.01 4.82
CA ASN A 227 0.41 -8.69 4.31
C ASN A 227 0.29 -8.80 2.76
N LEU A 228 0.93 -9.79 2.13
CA LEU A 228 0.64 -10.19 0.74
C LEU A 228 -0.68 -10.98 0.67
N ALA A 229 -1.47 -10.84 -0.40
CA ALA A 229 -2.55 -11.75 -0.82
C ALA A 229 -3.73 -12.07 0.15
N SER A 230 -3.88 -11.42 1.31
CA SER A 230 -4.60 -11.98 2.49
C SER A 230 -5.97 -11.37 2.86
N ASN A 231 -6.49 -11.82 4.01
CA ASN A 231 -7.55 -11.22 4.83
C ASN A 231 -7.09 -11.31 6.30
N ASP A 232 -6.82 -10.18 6.97
CA ASP A 232 -6.26 -10.14 8.32
C ASP A 232 -6.98 -9.09 9.19
N SER A 233 -7.40 -9.50 10.39
CA SER A 233 -8.18 -8.72 11.35
C SER A 233 -7.41 -8.32 12.63
N CYS A 234 -6.07 -8.26 12.60
CA CYS A 234 -5.27 -7.81 13.75
C CYS A 234 -5.58 -6.37 14.18
N GLU A 235 -5.57 -6.13 15.51
CA GLU A 235 -5.83 -4.82 16.13
C GLU A 235 -5.09 -3.69 15.38
N PRO A 236 -5.79 -2.61 14.97
CA PRO A 236 -5.41 -1.84 13.81
C PRO A 236 -3.98 -1.27 13.95
N PRO A 237 -3.18 -1.40 12.89
CA PRO A 237 -1.77 -1.02 12.95
C PRO A 237 -1.64 0.47 13.33
N PRO A 238 -0.61 0.87 14.10
CA PRO A 238 -0.52 2.20 14.67
C PRO A 238 -0.80 3.26 13.62
N VAL A 239 -1.76 4.13 13.94
CA VAL A 239 -2.43 5.04 12.99
C VAL A 239 -1.42 5.64 12.03
N ILE A 240 -1.67 5.51 10.72
CA ILE A 240 -0.90 6.23 9.70
C ILE A 240 -1.08 7.72 9.97
N CYS A 241 -0.14 8.31 10.72
CA CYS A 241 -0.19 9.70 11.10
C CYS A 241 -0.10 10.58 9.85
N ARG A 242 -0.80 11.70 9.87
CA ARG A 242 -0.81 12.66 8.78
C ARG A 242 -0.14 13.95 9.24
N GLY A 243 1.11 14.16 8.83
CA GLY A 243 1.91 15.33 9.22
C GLY A 243 3.05 14.99 10.19
N ALA A 244 3.68 16.04 10.74
CA ALA A 244 4.93 15.97 11.50
C ALA A 244 4.80 15.44 12.95
N GLU A 245 3.62 14.94 13.33
CA GLU A 245 3.28 14.59 14.72
C GLU A 245 3.68 13.17 15.13
N CYS A 246 4.22 12.36 14.22
CA CYS A 246 4.74 11.03 14.55
C CYS A 246 6.22 10.94 14.19
N GLY A 247 7.00 10.54 15.19
CA GLY A 247 8.46 10.59 15.25
C GLY A 247 8.89 11.02 16.66
N PRO A 248 10.20 11.01 16.98
CA PRO A 248 10.66 11.47 18.29
C PRO A 248 10.25 12.91 18.61
N PHE A 249 10.14 13.76 17.57
CA PHE A 249 10.05 15.22 17.67
C PHE A 249 8.63 15.80 17.51
N ALA A 250 7.60 15.00 17.80
CA ALA A 250 6.23 15.51 17.93
C ALA A 250 6.17 16.66 18.96
N SER A 251 5.94 17.88 18.49
CA SER A 251 5.78 19.06 19.33
C SER A 251 4.48 18.98 20.13
N ARG A 252 4.50 19.55 21.34
CA ARG A 252 3.29 19.88 22.11
C ARG A 252 2.60 21.11 21.54
#